data_AF-A0A538SNR0-F1
#
_entry.id   AF-A0A538SNR0-F1
#
_cell.length_a   1.000
_cell.length_b   1.000
_cell.length_c   1.000
_cell.angle_alpha   90.00
_cell.angle_beta   90.00
_cell.angle_gamma   90.00
#
_symmetry.space_group_name_H-M   'P 1'
#
loop_
_entity.id
_entity.type
_entity.pdbx_description
1 polymer ?
#
loop_
_entity_poly.entity_id
_entity_poly.type
_entity_poly.pdbx_seq_one_letter_code
_entity_poly.pdbx_strand_id
1 'polypeptide(L)'
;MAPVEVPDSAAEVDVCLLLEGTYPYVKGGVSTWVYDLITRLPELRFAVVHVAPERGTYTRRLYSLPANVVSLSDLFCREPLARGRDPAALQRVARAERRRHADAR
;
A
#
# COMPACT_ATOMS: atom_id res chain seq x y z
N MET A 1 -13.43 -6.75 -18.08
CA MET A 1 -13.47 -6.70 -16.60
C MET A 1 -14.19 -5.41 -16.24
N ALA A 2 -15.31 -5.47 -15.52
CA ALA A 2 -15.97 -4.26 -15.05
C ALA A 2 -15.10 -3.58 -13.98
N PRO A 3 -15.09 -2.24 -13.87
CA PRO A 3 -14.30 -1.55 -12.86
C PRO A 3 -14.80 -1.95 -11.46
N VAL A 4 -13.86 -2.19 -10.55
CA VAL A 4 -14.18 -2.32 -9.12
C VAL A 4 -14.54 -0.91 -8.65
N GLU A 5 -15.80 -0.67 -8.29
CA GLU A 5 -16.23 0.61 -7.72
C GLU A 5 -15.56 0.79 -6.35
N VAL A 6 -14.65 1.76 -6.29
CA VAL A 6 -13.99 2.18 -5.06
C VAL A 6 -14.81 3.33 -4.47
N PRO A 7 -15.24 3.28 -3.20
CA PRO A 7 -16.07 4.31 -2.60
C PRO A 7 -15.36 5.67 -2.56
N ASP A 8 -16.11 6.71 -2.94
CA ASP A 8 -15.68 8.05 -3.34
C ASP A 8 -15.30 9.00 -2.17
N SER A 9 -14.96 8.46 -0.99
CA SER A 9 -14.74 9.27 0.22
C SER A 9 -13.31 9.28 0.74
N ALA A 10 -12.35 8.80 -0.05
CA ALA A 10 -10.94 9.09 0.18
C ALA A 10 -10.59 10.35 -0.62
N ALA A 11 -9.73 11.22 -0.08
CA ALA A 11 -9.12 12.27 -0.89
C ALA A 11 -8.70 11.66 -2.24
N GLU A 12 -9.12 12.26 -3.35
CA GLU A 12 -8.94 11.66 -4.67
C GLU A 12 -7.43 11.38 -4.88
N VAL A 13 -7.11 10.15 -5.30
CA VAL A 13 -5.74 9.61 -5.36
C VAL A 13 -5.47 9.19 -6.79
N ASP A 14 -4.37 9.66 -7.35
CA ASP A 14 -3.98 9.36 -8.73
C ASP A 14 -3.10 8.11 -8.79
N VAL A 15 -2.24 7.90 -7.78
CA VAL A 15 -1.30 6.78 -7.72
C VAL A 15 -1.25 6.18 -6.30
N CYS A 16 -1.37 4.85 -6.19
CA CYS A 16 -1.15 4.13 -4.93
C CYS A 16 0.15 3.31 -5.00
N LEU A 17 1.06 3.55 -4.06
CA LEU A 17 2.31 2.80 -3.92
C LEU A 17 2.19 1.76 -2.81
N LEU A 18 2.39 0.49 -3.14
CA LEU A 18 2.45 -0.63 -2.20
C LEU A 18 3.91 -0.92 -1.88
N LEU A 19 4.33 -0.67 -0.63
CA LEU A 19 5.73 -0.64 -0.22
C LEU A 19 5.98 -1.57 0.97
N GLU A 20 6.53 -2.74 0.73
CA GLU A 20 6.87 -3.70 1.79
C GLU A 20 8.19 -3.31 2.46
N GLY A 21 8.16 -3.01 3.76
CA GLY A 21 9.36 -2.81 4.58
C GLY A 21 10.34 -1.73 4.09
N THR A 22 9.88 -0.73 3.33
CA THR A 22 10.71 0.31 2.72
C THR A 22 10.30 1.72 3.15
N TYR A 23 9.89 2.58 2.21
CA TYR A 23 9.53 3.98 2.48
C TYR A 23 8.22 4.05 3.28
N PRO A 24 8.08 5.00 4.24
CA PRO A 24 9.05 6.04 4.64
C PRO A 24 9.97 5.64 5.81
N TYR A 25 10.10 4.35 6.12
CA TYR A 25 10.70 3.88 7.38
C TYR A 25 12.14 3.39 7.26
N VAL A 26 12.58 2.95 6.07
CA VAL A 26 13.93 2.41 5.85
C VAL A 26 14.72 3.32 4.92
N LYS A 27 16.01 3.52 5.21
CA LYS A 27 16.95 4.16 4.28
C LYS A 27 17.42 3.16 3.25
N GLY A 28 17.47 3.57 1.98
CA GLY A 28 17.98 2.72 0.91
C GLY A 28 17.54 3.23 -0.47
N GLY A 29 18.02 2.57 -1.52
CA GLY A 29 17.77 2.99 -2.90
C GLY A 29 16.28 3.08 -3.23
N VAL A 30 15.47 2.10 -2.81
CA VAL A 30 14.03 2.10 -3.04
C VAL A 30 13.37 3.30 -2.37
N SER A 31 13.66 3.55 -1.09
CA SER A 31 13.03 4.66 -0.37
C SER A 31 13.44 6.04 -0.88
N THR A 32 14.72 6.20 -1.24
CA THR A 32 15.20 7.44 -1.88
C THR A 32 14.54 7.64 -3.23
N TRP A 33 14.46 6.60 -4.06
CA TRP A 33 13.80 6.70 -5.35
C TRP A 33 12.30 6.99 -5.22
N VAL A 34 11.60 6.37 -4.27
CA VAL A 34 10.18 6.66 -4.00
C VAL A 34 10.01 8.13 -3.58
N TYR A 35 10.85 8.62 -2.68
CA TYR A 35 10.81 10.03 -2.28
C TYR A 35 11.04 10.97 -3.47
N ASP A 36 12.05 10.69 -4.30
CA ASP A 36 12.36 11.47 -5.49
C ASP A 36 11.24 11.41 -6.53
N LEU A 37 10.63 10.24 -6.73
CA LEU A 37 9.49 10.07 -7.64
C LEU A 37 8.32 10.95 -7.22
N ILE A 38 7.90 10.85 -5.96
CA ILE A 38 6.76 11.60 -5.42
C ILE A 38 7.03 13.10 -5.52
N THR A 39 8.22 13.55 -5.12
CA THR A 39 8.57 14.98 -5.11
C THR A 39 8.71 15.59 -6.50
N ARG A 40 9.07 14.79 -7.52
CA ARG A 40 9.20 15.25 -8.92
C ARG A 40 7.89 15.25 -9.70
N LEU A 41 6.82 14.72 -9.13
CA LEU A 41 5.48 14.67 -9.74
C LEU A 41 4.46 15.39 -8.83
N PRO A 42 4.64 16.69 -8.55
CA PRO A 42 3.79 17.44 -7.62
C PRO A 42 2.32 17.53 -8.07
N GLU A 43 2.04 17.33 -9.36
CA GLU A 43 0.71 17.31 -9.95
C GLU A 43 -0.09 16.04 -9.66
N LEU A 44 0.58 14.95 -9.27
CA LEU A 44 -0.05 13.69 -8.90
C LEU A 44 -0.15 13.57 -7.38
N ARG A 45 -1.29 13.05 -6.90
CA ARG A 45 -1.51 12.70 -5.50
C ARG A 45 -1.24 11.22 -5.27
N PHE A 46 -0.44 10.97 -4.25
CA PHE A 46 0.01 9.65 -3.88
C PHE A 46 -0.67 9.17 -2.60
N ALA A 47 -1.18 7.93 -2.65
CA ALA A 47 -1.40 7.13 -1.46
C ALA A 47 -0.21 6.19 -1.26
N VAL A 48 0.28 6.09 -0.04
CA VAL A 48 1.32 5.15 0.35
C VAL A 48 0.73 4.10 1.26
N VAL A 49 0.86 2.84 0.87
CA VAL A 49 0.54 1.70 1.72
C VAL A 49 1.85 1.02 2.07
N HIS A 50 2.26 1.15 3.31
CA HIS A 50 3.41 0.47 3.84
C HIS A 50 2.98 -0.87 4.45
N VAL A 51 3.65 -1.96 4.07
CA VAL A 51 3.36 -3.31 4.56
C VAL A 51 4.51 -3.76 5.47
N ALA A 52 4.17 -4.18 6.68
CA ALA A 52 5.12 -4.61 7.71
C ALA A 52 4.66 -5.93 8.36
N PRO A 53 5.58 -6.68 9.01
CA PRO A 53 5.20 -7.89 9.71
C PRO A 53 4.30 -7.61 10.92
N GLU A 54 4.67 -6.66 11.79
CA GLU A 54 3.93 -6.33 13.01
C GLU A 54 4.15 -4.87 13.45
N ARG A 55 3.30 -4.38 14.36
CA ARG A 55 3.47 -3.05 14.95
C ARG A 55 4.79 -2.98 15.70
N GLY A 56 5.48 -1.85 15.57
CA GLY A 56 6.76 -1.63 16.26
C GLY A 56 7.99 -2.17 15.52
N THR A 57 7.84 -2.94 14.43
CA THR A 57 8.98 -3.28 13.55
C THR A 57 9.66 -2.02 13.02
N TYR A 58 8.85 -1.02 12.68
CA TYR A 58 9.31 0.30 12.25
C TYR A 58 8.76 1.34 13.22
N THR A 59 9.66 1.96 13.98
CA THR A 59 9.27 2.82 15.11
C THR A 59 9.17 4.29 14.74
N ARG A 60 9.82 4.72 13.65
CA ARG A 60 9.86 6.12 13.23
C ARG A 60 10.06 6.25 11.72
N ARG A 61 9.35 7.20 11.12
CA ARG A 61 9.57 7.65 9.74
C ARG A 61 10.93 8.35 9.61
N LEU A 62 11.71 7.92 8.62
CA LEU A 62 13.02 8.50 8.29
C LEU A 62 12.94 9.57 7.19
N TYR A 63 11.80 9.66 6.51
CA TYR A 63 11.50 10.67 5.50
C TYR A 63 10.28 11.49 5.92
N SER A 64 10.31 12.79 5.68
CA SER A 64 9.11 13.64 5.68
C SER A 64 8.23 13.25 4.49
N LEU A 65 6.91 13.24 4.68
CA LEU A 65 6.00 13.02 3.57
C LEU A 65 5.87 14.32 2.75
N PRO A 66 6.09 14.29 1.43
CA PRO A 66 5.77 15.41 0.54
C PRO A 66 4.28 15.80 0.62
N ALA A 67 3.97 17.06 0.29
CA ALA A 67 2.60 17.58 0.39
C ALA A 67 1.58 16.87 -0.52
N ASN A 68 2.05 16.28 -1.61
CA ASN A 68 1.24 15.49 -2.53
C ASN A 68 1.06 14.02 -2.10
N VAL A 69 1.50 13.65 -0.89
CA VAL A 69 1.10 12.37 -0.26
C VAL A 69 -0.15 12.62 0.58
N VAL A 70 -1.30 12.18 0.06
CA VAL A 70 -2.61 12.43 0.69
C VAL A 70 -2.99 11.38 1.73
N SER A 71 -2.34 10.22 1.69
CA SER A 71 -2.58 9.13 2.66
C SER A 71 -1.33 8.28 2.87
N LEU A 72 -1.10 7.90 4.13
CA LEU A 72 -0.14 6.86 4.53
C LEU A 72 -0.87 5.86 5.41
N SER A 73 -0.93 4.60 4.96
CA SER A 73 -1.52 3.48 5.70
C SER A 73 -0.47 2.43 6.01
N ASP A 74 -0.37 2.04 7.28
CA ASP A 74 0.45 0.91 7.69
C ASP A 74 -0.41 -0.34 7.83
N LEU A 75 -0.07 -1.39 7.06
CA LEU A 75 -0.71 -2.70 7.11
C LEU A 75 0.25 -3.71 7.72
N PHE A 76 -0.26 -4.50 8.68
CA PHE A 76 0.54 -5.46 9.43
C PHE A 76 0.09 -6.88 9.16
N CYS A 77 1.00 -7.73 8.68
CA CYS A 77 0.68 -9.10 8.27
C CYS A 77 0.31 -10.03 9.43
N ARG A 78 0.84 -9.77 10.64
CA ARG A 78 0.59 -10.58 11.85
C ARG A 78 -0.60 -10.09 12.66
N GLU A 79 -1.30 -9.05 12.23
CA GLU A 79 -2.51 -8.62 12.92
C GLU A 79 -3.66 -9.61 12.71
N PRO A 80 -4.45 -9.88 13.75
CA PRO A 80 -5.66 -10.65 13.58
C PRO A 80 -6.59 -9.94 12.59
N LEU A 81 -7.21 -10.72 11.71
CA LEU A 81 -8.19 -10.20 10.77
C LEU A 81 -9.32 -9.51 11.55
N ALA A 82 -9.73 -8.33 11.07
CA ALA A 82 -10.84 -7.59 11.65
C ALA A 82 -12.07 -8.52 11.85
N ARG A 83 -12.74 -8.39 13.00
CA ARG A 83 -13.90 -9.23 13.36
C ARG A 83 -14.89 -9.28 12.19
N GLY A 84 -15.27 -10.49 11.77
CA GLY A 84 -16.18 -10.74 10.65
C GLY A 84 -15.52 -11.08 9.31
N ARG A 85 -14.18 -11.04 9.21
CA ARG A 85 -13.45 -11.50 8.01
C ARG A 85 -13.04 -12.97 8.17
N ASP A 86 -13.66 -13.87 7.43
CA ASP A 86 -13.28 -15.30 7.39
C ASP A 86 -11.93 -15.47 6.67
N PRO A 87 -10.88 -15.98 7.37
CA PRO A 87 -9.59 -16.25 6.74
C PRO A 87 -9.70 -17.20 5.54
N ALA A 88 -10.59 -18.20 5.60
CA ALA A 88 -10.78 -19.15 4.52
C ALA A 88 -11.42 -18.49 3.29
N ALA A 89 -12.35 -17.55 3.48
CA ALA A 89 -12.89 -16.73 2.39
C ALA A 89 -11.79 -15.88 1.72
N LEU A 90 -10.93 -15.21 2.50
CA LEU A 90 -9.82 -14.42 1.93
C LEU A 90 -8.81 -15.28 1.16
N GLN A 91 -8.46 -16.45 1.69
CA GLN A 91 -7.59 -17.39 0.99
C GLN A 91 -8.20 -17.89 -0.32
N ARG A 92 -9.52 -18.13 -0.36
CA ARG A 92 -10.23 -18.51 -1.60
C ARG A 92 -10.16 -17.40 -2.64
N VAL A 93 -10.42 -16.15 -2.25
CA VAL A 93 -10.29 -14.98 -3.15
C VAL A 93 -8.86 -14.86 -3.67
N ALA A 94 -7.85 -14.88 -2.79
CA ALA A 94 -6.45 -14.78 -3.20
C ALA A 94 -6.03 -15.89 -4.17
N ARG A 95 -6.49 -17.13 -3.96
CA ARG A 95 -6.24 -18.25 -4.88
C ARG A 95 -6.93 -18.06 -6.23
N ALA A 96 -8.17 -17.58 -6.23
CA ALA A 96 -8.92 -17.33 -7.46
C ALA A 96 -8.23 -16.24 -8.30
N GLU A 97 -7.80 -15.13 -7.69
CA GLU A 97 -7.08 -14.06 -8.38
C GLU A 97 -5.73 -14.56 -8.94
N ARG A 98 -4.97 -15.35 -8.18
CA ARG A 98 -3.71 -15.94 -8.67
C ARG A 98 -3.92 -16.82 -9.90
N ARG A 99 -5.02 -17.59 -9.96
CA ARG A 99 -5.35 -18.40 -11.14
C ARG A 99 -5.69 -17.51 -12.33
N ARG A 100 -6.55 -16.51 -12.14
CA ARG A 100 -6.91 -15.52 -13.18
C ARG A 100 -5.68 -14.83 -13.78
N HIS A 101 -4.71 -14.45 -12.95
CA HIS A 101 -3.47 -13.82 -13.41
C HIS A 101 -2.48 -14.80 -14.07
N ALA A 102 -2.50 -16.08 -13.68
CA ALA A 102 -1.70 -17.11 -14.33
C ALA A 102 -2.24 -17.45 -15.72
N ASP A 103 -3.57 -17.46 -15.89
CA ASP A 103 -4.25 -17.79 -17.15
C ASP A 103 -4.24 -16.61 -18.16
N ALA A 104 -3.86 -15.41 -17.71
CA ALA A 104 -3.77 -14.19 -18.52
C ALA A 104 -2.36 -13.93 -19.10
N ARG A 105 -1.43 -14.88 -18.95
CA ARG A 105 -0.08 -14.87 -19.54
C ARG A 105 0.01 -15.87 -20.67
#